data_AF-A0A8C3P186-F1
#
_entry.id   AF-A0A8C3P186-F1
#
_cell.length_a   1.000
_cell.length_b   1.000
_cell.length_c   1.000
_cell.angle_alpha   90.00
_cell.angle_beta   90.00
_cell.angle_gamma   90.00
#
_symmetry.space_group_name_H-M   'P 1'
#
loop_
_entity.id
_entity.type
_entity.pdbx_description
1 polymer ?
#
loop_
_entity_poly.entity_id
_entity_poly.type
_entity_poly.pdbx_seq_one_letter_code
_entity_poly.pdbx_strand_id
1 'polypeptide(L)'
;KVRKEPQKYPPNVPNFSILGVWRLGGFGFGVPSRNPKNWGVFWEAGNPQFLQKFPLGKVPAFEGDDGFCVFESNAIAYYVSTEELRGSTPEAAAAVLQWVNFADSDVVPPASTWVFPTLGILHYNKQATEVAKEEVRRVLGVLDGHLRTRTFLVGERVSLADISLVCALLWLYKQVLDPAFRGPFGNVTRWFLTCLNQPQFKAVLGDVQLCQRMAQFDGGDTWGHLGTPNTPGTHLGGH
;
A
#
# COMPACT_ATOMS: atom_id res chain seq x y z
N LYS A 1 -31.46 20.09 -2.72
CA LYS A 1 -30.42 19.14 -3.15
C LYS A 1 -29.13 19.47 -2.41
N VAL A 2 -28.80 18.72 -1.37
CA VAL A 2 -27.60 18.94 -0.54
C VAL A 2 -26.38 18.65 -1.41
N ARG A 3 -25.57 19.68 -1.71
CA ARG A 3 -24.24 19.51 -2.31
C ARG A 3 -23.38 18.78 -1.27
N LYS A 4 -23.02 17.53 -1.54
CA LYS A 4 -21.97 16.86 -0.76
C LYS A 4 -20.67 17.63 -1.00
N GLU A 5 -20.08 18.18 0.06
CA GLU A 5 -18.75 18.76 0.00
C GLU A 5 -17.74 17.68 -0.48
N PRO A 6 -16.73 18.05 -1.29
CA PRO A 6 -15.68 17.12 -1.67
C PRO A 6 -14.96 16.65 -0.42
N GLN A 7 -14.96 15.34 -0.20
CA GLN A 7 -14.27 14.70 0.92
C GLN A 7 -12.77 15.04 0.85
N LYS A 8 -12.34 15.95 1.72
CA LYS A 8 -10.93 16.31 1.91
C LYS A 8 -10.26 15.18 2.67
N TYR A 9 -9.46 14.38 1.99
CA TYR A 9 -8.50 13.50 2.66
C TYR A 9 -7.37 14.37 3.24
N PRO A 10 -6.84 14.07 4.45
CA PRO A 10 -5.74 14.82 5.02
C PRO A 10 -4.53 14.79 4.08
N PRO A 11 -3.73 15.87 4.01
CA PRO A 11 -2.58 15.98 3.09
C PRO A 11 -1.48 14.91 3.31
N ASN A 12 -1.55 14.17 4.42
CA ASN A 12 -0.59 13.15 4.81
C ASN A 12 -1.19 11.73 4.87
N VAL A 13 -2.41 11.51 4.36
CA VAL A 13 -2.91 10.15 4.18
C VAL A 13 -2.46 9.69 2.81
N PRO A 14 -1.42 8.84 2.67
CA PRO A 14 -1.06 8.30 1.38
C PRO A 14 -2.30 7.62 0.81
N ASN A 15 -2.78 8.13 -0.33
CA ASN A 15 -3.84 7.47 -1.09
C ASN A 15 -3.47 5.99 -1.23
N PHE A 16 -4.30 5.13 -0.67
CA PHE A 16 -4.11 3.68 -0.56
C PHE A 16 -4.25 2.99 -1.92
N SER A 17 -3.43 3.34 -2.89
CA SER A 17 -3.64 2.94 -4.27
C SER A 17 -2.41 2.26 -4.92
N ILE A 18 -1.75 1.38 -4.14
CA ILE A 18 -0.51 0.60 -4.42
C ILE A 18 0.83 1.23 -3.96
N LEU A 19 0.77 2.33 -3.19
CA LEU A 19 1.89 3.25 -2.87
C LEU A 19 2.54 3.81 -4.15
N GLY A 20 1.76 4.62 -4.89
CA GLY A 20 2.23 5.44 -6.00
C GLY A 20 2.92 4.63 -7.11
N VAL A 21 2.22 3.66 -7.71
CA VAL A 21 2.74 2.88 -8.86
C VAL A 21 4.13 2.27 -8.57
N TRP A 22 4.47 1.82 -7.35
CA TRP A 22 5.83 1.27 -7.11
C TRP A 22 6.98 2.15 -7.64
N ARG A 23 6.81 3.48 -7.81
CA ARG A 23 7.79 4.49 -8.28
C ARG A 23 8.74 4.15 -9.46
N LEU A 24 8.63 3.02 -10.15
CA LEU A 24 9.64 2.50 -11.10
C LEU A 24 9.06 1.39 -11.99
N GLY A 25 8.45 1.75 -13.11
CA GLY A 25 8.58 0.93 -14.33
C GLY A 25 10.03 0.85 -14.85
N GLY A 26 10.99 1.49 -14.18
CA GLY A 26 12.40 1.40 -14.50
C GLY A 26 13.24 1.65 -13.26
N PHE A 27 13.83 0.60 -12.68
CA PHE A 27 15.28 0.40 -12.66
C PHE A 27 15.61 -1.01 -12.13
N GLY A 28 16.32 -1.80 -12.95
CA GLY A 28 17.10 -2.96 -12.49
C GLY A 28 16.67 -4.38 -12.91
N PHE A 29 15.70 -4.57 -13.80
CA PHE A 29 15.46 -5.88 -14.46
C PHE A 29 15.50 -5.79 -16.01
N GLY A 30 16.21 -4.80 -16.57
CA GLY A 30 16.44 -4.70 -18.02
C GLY A 30 15.37 -3.95 -18.83
N VAL A 31 14.46 -3.19 -18.21
CA VAL A 31 13.49 -2.33 -18.92
C VAL A 31 14.15 -0.99 -19.29
N PRO A 32 14.09 -0.54 -20.56
CA PRO A 32 14.60 0.77 -20.96
C PRO A 32 13.87 1.91 -20.23
N SER A 33 14.63 2.82 -19.65
CA SER A 33 14.16 4.08 -19.03
C SER A 33 13.26 4.87 -20.00
N ARG A 34 11.94 4.74 -19.87
CA ARG A 34 10.97 5.71 -20.39
C ARG A 34 10.49 6.55 -19.21
N ASN A 35 11.12 7.70 -19.01
CA ASN A 35 10.76 8.65 -17.97
C ASN A 35 9.94 9.78 -18.62
N PRO A 36 8.60 9.79 -18.52
CA PRO A 36 7.78 10.76 -19.23
C PRO A 36 7.90 12.17 -18.64
N LYS A 37 7.96 13.17 -19.52
CA LYS A 37 8.22 14.58 -19.17
C LYS A 37 7.12 15.26 -18.32
N ASN A 38 5.96 14.63 -18.16
CA ASN A 38 4.77 15.21 -17.51
C ASN A 38 4.31 14.40 -16.28
N TRP A 39 5.25 13.92 -15.47
CA TRP A 39 4.93 13.18 -14.24
C TRP A 39 4.86 14.11 -13.02
N GLY A 40 3.67 14.29 -12.48
CA GLY A 40 3.47 14.86 -11.15
C GLY A 40 2.22 14.27 -10.52
N VAL A 41 2.27 14.03 -9.20
CA VAL A 41 1.07 13.77 -8.37
C VAL A 41 0.33 15.11 -8.22
N PHE A 42 -0.12 15.69 -9.32
CA PHE A 42 -1.01 16.84 -9.35
C PHE A 42 -2.43 16.30 -9.32
N TRP A 43 -2.83 15.76 -8.16
CA TRP A 43 -4.24 15.58 -7.88
C TRP A 43 -4.82 16.96 -7.56
N GLU A 44 -5.31 17.65 -8.58
CA GLU A 44 -6.33 18.66 -8.39
C GLU A 44 -7.68 17.99 -8.59
N ALA A 45 -8.39 17.78 -7.49
CA ALA A 45 -9.75 17.25 -7.52
C ALA A 45 -10.60 18.07 -8.50
N GLY A 46 -11.04 17.43 -9.59
CA GLY A 46 -11.87 18.06 -10.61
C GLY A 46 -11.11 18.72 -11.77
N ASN A 47 -9.82 18.47 -11.97
CA ASN A 47 -9.12 18.93 -13.18
C ASN A 47 -9.77 18.33 -14.45
N PRO A 48 -10.37 19.14 -15.35
CA PRO A 48 -11.08 18.64 -16.52
C PRO A 48 -10.18 17.87 -17.50
N GLN A 49 -8.90 18.26 -17.63
CA GLN A 49 -7.94 17.58 -18.51
C GLN A 49 -7.59 16.19 -17.98
N PHE A 50 -7.52 16.03 -16.66
CA PHE A 50 -7.32 14.73 -16.03
C PHE A 50 -8.54 13.84 -16.23
N LEU A 51 -9.75 14.36 -16.01
CA LEU A 51 -10.99 13.60 -16.15
C LEU A 51 -11.29 13.18 -17.60
N GLN A 52 -10.78 13.92 -18.60
CA GLN A 52 -10.84 13.50 -20.00
C GLN A 52 -10.06 12.20 -20.25
N LYS A 53 -8.91 12.03 -19.58
CA LYS A 53 -8.05 10.85 -19.73
C LYS A 53 -8.43 9.73 -18.76
N PHE A 54 -8.90 10.10 -17.57
CA PHE A 54 -9.21 9.19 -16.47
C PHE A 54 -10.60 9.51 -15.89
N PRO A 55 -11.67 8.97 -16.51
CA PRO A 55 -13.05 9.37 -16.21
C PRO A 55 -13.49 9.14 -14.75
N LEU A 56 -12.88 8.16 -14.07
CA LEU A 56 -13.17 7.87 -12.66
C LEU A 56 -12.58 8.90 -11.69
N GLY A 57 -11.65 9.75 -12.15
CA GLY A 57 -11.00 10.74 -11.29
C GLY A 57 -10.24 10.11 -10.12
N LYS A 58 -9.78 8.86 -10.28
CA LYS A 58 -9.04 8.12 -9.25
C LYS A 58 -7.56 8.03 -9.60
N VAL A 59 -6.73 7.89 -8.58
CA VAL A 59 -5.31 7.60 -8.71
C VAL A 59 -5.01 6.21 -8.13
N PRO A 60 -4.02 5.48 -8.67
CA PRO A 60 -3.08 5.90 -9.71
C PRO A 60 -3.69 5.91 -11.12
N ALA A 61 -3.10 6.75 -11.95
CA ALA A 61 -3.40 6.90 -13.36
C ALA A 61 -2.05 7.09 -14.09
N PHE A 62 -1.92 6.51 -15.28
CA PHE A 62 -0.70 6.54 -16.08
C PHE A 62 -1.00 7.03 -17.49
N GLU A 63 -0.14 7.91 -17.99
CA GLU A 63 -0.09 8.34 -19.39
C GLU A 63 1.33 8.16 -19.91
N GLY A 64 1.49 7.39 -20.99
CA GLY A 64 2.76 7.20 -21.67
C GLY A 64 3.14 8.39 -22.54
N ASP A 65 4.42 8.46 -22.93
CA ASP A 65 4.92 9.50 -23.85
C ASP A 65 4.23 9.48 -25.22
N ASP A 66 3.63 8.35 -25.60
CA ASP A 66 2.84 8.13 -26.81
C ASP A 66 1.35 8.49 -26.63
N GLY A 67 0.95 8.98 -25.46
CA GLY A 67 -0.43 9.30 -25.12
C GLY A 67 -1.28 8.10 -24.67
N PHE A 68 -0.71 6.89 -24.58
CA PHE A 68 -1.43 5.74 -24.05
C PHE A 68 -1.82 5.97 -22.58
N CYS A 69 -3.11 5.88 -22.27
CA CYS A 69 -3.62 6.08 -20.92
C CYS A 69 -4.13 4.77 -20.32
N VAL A 70 -3.72 4.47 -19.09
CA VAL A 70 -4.25 3.34 -18.30
C VAL A 70 -4.42 3.74 -16.84
N PHE A 71 -5.54 3.33 -16.25
CA PHE A 71 -5.87 3.51 -14.84
C PHE A 71 -6.09 2.14 -14.19
N GLU A 72 -6.24 2.11 -12.86
CA GLU A 72 -6.13 0.94 -11.99
C GLU A 72 -4.68 0.51 -11.74
N SER A 73 -4.33 0.37 -10.46
CA SER A 73 -2.95 0.11 -10.03
C SER A 73 -2.38 -1.18 -10.61
N ASN A 74 -3.16 -2.25 -10.65
CA ASN A 74 -2.71 -3.55 -11.16
C ASN A 74 -2.51 -3.52 -12.68
N ALA A 75 -3.34 -2.79 -13.41
CA ALA A 75 -3.19 -2.64 -14.86
C ALA A 75 -1.95 -1.81 -15.21
N ILE A 76 -1.71 -0.72 -14.47
CA ILE A 76 -0.49 0.08 -14.61
C ILE A 76 0.75 -0.77 -14.27
N ALA A 77 0.73 -1.48 -13.14
CA ALA A 77 1.84 -2.34 -12.71
C ALA A 77 2.13 -3.43 -13.76
N TYR A 78 1.08 -4.04 -14.33
CA TYR A 78 1.22 -4.99 -15.43
C TYR A 78 1.87 -4.31 -16.64
N TYR A 79 1.35 -3.17 -17.09
CA TYR A 79 1.84 -2.46 -18.28
C TYR A 79 3.34 -2.11 -18.20
N VAL A 80 3.81 -1.66 -17.04
CA VAL A 80 5.22 -1.28 -16.85
C VAL A 80 6.14 -2.45 -16.48
N SER A 81 5.60 -3.65 -16.27
CA SER A 81 6.37 -4.84 -15.90
C SER A 81 7.02 -5.55 -17.10
N THR A 82 8.10 -6.29 -16.83
CA THR A 82 8.66 -7.24 -17.80
C THR A 82 7.79 -8.50 -17.92
N GLU A 83 8.07 -9.31 -18.95
CA GLU A 83 7.44 -10.62 -19.11
C GLU A 83 7.67 -11.53 -17.89
N GLU A 84 8.85 -11.50 -17.29
CA GLU A 84 9.18 -12.32 -16.14
C GLU A 84 8.37 -11.96 -14.89
N LEU A 85 8.10 -10.67 -14.67
CA LEU A 85 7.26 -10.21 -13.57
C LEU A 85 5.78 -10.56 -13.77
N ARG A 86 5.34 -10.65 -15.03
CA ARG A 86 3.99 -11.04 -15.42
C ARG A 86 3.79 -12.56 -15.41
N GLY A 87 4.87 -13.33 -15.54
CA GLY A 87 4.87 -14.78 -15.70
C GLY A 87 5.10 -15.18 -17.16
N SER A 88 6.21 -15.89 -17.40
CA SER A 88 6.67 -16.27 -18.75
C SER A 88 5.95 -17.47 -19.37
N THR A 89 5.05 -18.13 -18.64
CA THR A 89 4.18 -19.19 -19.17
C THR A 89 2.72 -18.89 -18.81
N PRO A 90 1.73 -19.45 -19.53
CA PRO A 90 0.33 -19.27 -19.19
C PRO A 90 0.00 -19.67 -17.73
N GLU A 91 0.61 -20.74 -17.22
CA GLU A 91 0.43 -21.22 -15.85
C GLU A 91 1.03 -20.23 -14.84
N ALA A 92 2.24 -19.71 -15.10
CA ALA A 92 2.87 -18.71 -14.26
C ALA A 92 2.08 -17.40 -14.25
N ALA A 93 1.60 -16.96 -15.42
CA ALA A 93 0.78 -15.75 -15.54
C ALA A 93 -0.56 -15.89 -14.80
N ALA A 94 -1.21 -17.05 -14.89
CA ALA A 94 -2.43 -17.34 -14.14
C ALA A 94 -2.16 -17.35 -12.63
N ALA A 95 -1.06 -17.95 -12.18
CA ALA A 95 -0.68 -17.95 -10.77
C ALA A 95 -0.35 -16.54 -10.25
N VAL A 96 0.30 -15.70 -11.07
CA VAL A 96 0.53 -14.28 -10.73
C VAL A 96 -0.79 -13.56 -10.55
N LEU A 97 -1.71 -13.69 -11.52
CA LEU A 97 -3.02 -13.06 -11.46
C LEU A 97 -3.85 -13.53 -10.26
N GLN A 98 -3.76 -14.82 -9.90
CA GLN A 98 -4.41 -15.37 -8.70
C GLN A 98 -4.00 -14.61 -7.45
N TRP A 99 -2.69 -14.41 -7.24
CA TRP A 99 -2.18 -13.73 -6.05
C TRP A 99 -2.43 -12.23 -6.05
N VAL A 100 -2.41 -11.58 -7.21
CA VAL A 100 -2.80 -10.18 -7.36
C VAL A 100 -4.26 -9.99 -6.97
N ASN A 101 -5.16 -10.85 -7.48
CA ASN A 101 -6.58 -10.78 -7.14
C ASN A 101 -6.83 -11.13 -5.66
N PHE A 102 -6.13 -12.12 -5.11
CA PHE A 102 -6.19 -12.48 -3.70
C PHE A 102 -5.78 -11.31 -2.80
N ALA A 103 -4.76 -10.53 -3.18
CA ALA A 103 -4.38 -9.32 -2.45
C ALA A 103 -5.57 -8.34 -2.35
N ASP A 104 -6.23 -8.07 -3.47
CA ASP A 104 -7.34 -7.10 -3.52
C ASP A 104 -8.62 -7.61 -2.85
N SER A 105 -8.96 -8.89 -3.01
CA SER A 105 -10.22 -9.45 -2.49
C SER A 105 -10.15 -9.84 -1.03
N ASP A 106 -9.03 -10.42 -0.59
CA ASP A 106 -8.94 -11.08 0.71
C ASP A 106 -8.03 -10.33 1.69
N VAL A 107 -7.05 -9.55 1.21
CA VAL A 107 -6.08 -8.87 2.10
C VAL A 107 -6.44 -7.42 2.33
N VAL A 108 -6.70 -6.66 1.27
CA VAL A 108 -6.94 -5.21 1.34
C VAL A 108 -8.14 -4.85 2.23
N PRO A 109 -9.31 -5.52 2.14
CA PRO A 109 -10.47 -5.15 2.96
C PRO A 109 -10.25 -5.29 4.48
N PRO A 110 -9.79 -6.45 5.02
CA PRO A 110 -9.52 -6.56 6.44
C PRO A 110 -8.29 -5.75 6.88
N ALA A 111 -7.26 -5.62 6.03
CA ALA A 111 -6.12 -4.75 6.30
C ALA A 111 -6.57 -3.30 6.51
N SER A 112 -7.42 -2.78 5.62
CA SER A 112 -7.96 -1.42 5.71
C SER A 112 -8.79 -1.22 6.97
N THR A 113 -9.68 -2.18 7.27
CA THR A 113 -10.56 -2.13 8.45
C THR A 113 -9.75 -2.06 9.74
N TRP A 114 -8.65 -2.81 9.84
CA TRP A 114 -7.81 -2.85 11.04
C TRP A 114 -6.84 -1.66 11.11
N VAL A 115 -6.24 -1.25 10.00
CA VAL A 115 -5.19 -0.22 9.97
C VAL A 115 -5.75 1.20 9.98
N PHE A 116 -6.81 1.49 9.23
CA PHE A 116 -7.27 2.87 9.01
C PHE A 116 -7.59 3.62 10.32
N PRO A 117 -8.18 2.98 11.35
CA PRO A 117 -8.34 3.62 12.65
C PRO A 117 -7.02 4.00 13.33
N THR A 118 -5.97 3.20 13.16
CA THR A 118 -4.62 3.50 13.72
C THR A 118 -3.94 4.70 13.04
N LEU A 119 -4.44 5.09 11.87
CA LEU A 119 -3.96 6.24 11.10
C LEU A 119 -4.90 7.46 11.20
N GLY A 120 -5.97 7.38 12.01
CA GLY A 120 -6.96 8.44 12.14
C GLY A 120 -7.84 8.68 10.90
N ILE A 121 -7.90 7.72 9.98
CA ILE A 121 -8.66 7.83 8.72
C ILE A 121 -10.14 7.48 8.95
N LEU A 122 -10.39 6.45 9.76
CA LEU A 122 -11.72 5.97 10.12
C LEU A 122 -11.86 5.88 11.64
N HIS A 123 -13.10 5.94 12.12
CA HIS A 123 -13.37 5.68 13.54
C HIS A 123 -13.17 4.20 13.87
N TYR A 124 -12.62 3.94 15.05
CA TYR A 124 -12.44 2.57 15.53
C TYR A 124 -13.80 1.91 15.82
N ASN A 125 -13.99 0.72 15.25
CA ASN A 125 -15.09 -0.16 15.58
C ASN A 125 -14.52 -1.50 16.09
N LYS A 126 -14.79 -1.82 17.36
CA LYS A 126 -14.26 -3.02 18.02
C LYS A 126 -14.68 -4.31 17.31
N GLN A 127 -15.96 -4.46 17.00
CA GLN A 127 -16.47 -5.69 16.37
C GLN A 127 -15.87 -5.89 14.98
N ALA A 128 -15.86 -4.84 14.16
CA ALA A 128 -15.27 -4.89 12.82
C ALA A 128 -13.76 -5.18 12.87
N THR A 129 -13.05 -4.60 13.85
CA THR A 129 -11.61 -4.83 14.01
C THR A 129 -11.30 -6.27 14.43
N GLU A 130 -12.07 -6.86 15.35
CA GLU A 130 -11.84 -8.26 15.74
C GLU A 130 -12.16 -9.23 14.59
N VAL A 131 -13.20 -8.97 13.80
CA VAL A 131 -13.47 -9.75 12.57
C VAL A 131 -12.30 -9.62 11.58
N ALA A 132 -11.83 -8.39 11.33
CA ALA A 132 -10.70 -8.15 10.45
C ALA A 132 -9.41 -8.84 10.91
N LYS A 133 -9.16 -8.90 12.24
CA LYS A 133 -8.02 -9.64 12.79
C LYS A 133 -8.11 -11.13 12.46
N GLU A 134 -9.27 -11.76 12.62
CA GLU A 134 -9.44 -13.17 12.27
C GLU A 134 -9.30 -13.41 10.76
N GLU A 135 -9.82 -12.52 9.92
CA GLU A 135 -9.65 -12.59 8.47
C GLU A 135 -8.17 -12.45 8.08
N VAL A 136 -7.42 -11.52 8.69
CA VAL A 136 -5.97 -11.43 8.49
C VAL A 136 -5.26 -12.69 8.95
N ARG A 137 -5.63 -13.30 10.09
CA ARG A 137 -5.03 -14.58 10.52
C ARG A 137 -5.27 -15.69 9.49
N ARG A 138 -6.48 -15.78 8.94
CA ARG A 138 -6.82 -16.75 7.89
C ARG A 138 -5.95 -16.56 6.65
N VAL A 139 -5.86 -15.33 6.15
CA VAL A 139 -5.02 -14.96 5.00
C VAL A 139 -3.56 -15.30 5.25
N LEU A 140 -3.01 -14.90 6.39
CA LEU A 140 -1.63 -15.20 6.75
C LEU A 140 -1.38 -16.71 6.86
N GLY A 141 -2.37 -17.48 7.34
CA GLY A 141 -2.28 -18.94 7.37
C GLY A 141 -2.21 -19.57 5.98
N VAL A 142 -3.00 -19.08 5.02
CA VAL A 142 -2.92 -19.52 3.61
C VAL A 142 -1.54 -19.22 3.03
N LEU A 143 -1.05 -18.00 3.24
CA LEU A 143 0.28 -17.60 2.77
C LEU A 143 1.40 -18.41 3.41
N ASP A 144 1.32 -18.65 4.72
CA ASP A 144 2.36 -19.40 5.45
C ASP A 144 2.47 -20.83 4.94
N GLY A 145 1.32 -21.48 4.71
CA GLY A 145 1.25 -22.81 4.11
C GLY A 145 1.85 -22.85 2.70
N HIS A 146 1.52 -21.86 1.86
CA HIS A 146 2.05 -21.77 0.48
C HIS A 146 3.56 -21.53 0.45
N LEU A 147 4.06 -20.69 1.35
CA LEU A 147 5.46 -20.26 1.44
C LEU A 147 6.37 -21.24 2.19
N ARG A 148 5.81 -22.30 2.78
CA ARG A 148 6.56 -23.32 3.53
C ARG A 148 7.73 -23.90 2.73
N THR A 149 7.53 -24.14 1.44
CA THR A 149 8.54 -24.76 0.54
C THR A 149 8.92 -23.86 -0.62
N ARG A 150 8.63 -22.56 -0.54
CA ARG A 150 8.84 -21.60 -1.64
C ARG A 150 9.61 -20.38 -1.16
N THR A 151 10.44 -19.82 -2.02
CA THR A 151 11.14 -18.56 -1.73
C THR A 151 10.24 -17.36 -2.02
N PHE A 152 9.52 -17.42 -3.15
CA PHE A 152 8.59 -16.41 -3.64
C PHE A 152 7.27 -17.07 -4.04
N LEU A 153 6.22 -16.28 -4.29
CA LEU A 153 4.88 -16.82 -4.52
C LEU A 153 4.77 -17.63 -5.82
N VAL A 154 5.51 -17.26 -6.86
CA VAL A 154 5.45 -17.87 -8.19
C VAL A 154 6.86 -18.05 -8.77
N GLY A 155 7.18 -19.26 -9.24
CA GLY A 155 8.36 -19.51 -10.07
C GLY A 155 9.73 -19.27 -9.42
N GLU A 156 9.83 -19.30 -8.08
CA GLU A 156 11.07 -19.08 -7.31
C GLU A 156 11.81 -17.77 -7.64
N ARG A 157 11.06 -16.74 -8.06
CA ARG A 157 11.56 -15.39 -8.29
C ARG A 157 10.49 -14.35 -7.97
N VAL A 158 10.91 -13.11 -7.73
CA VAL A 158 9.97 -11.99 -7.55
C VAL A 158 9.10 -11.84 -8.80
N SER A 159 7.79 -11.71 -8.59
CA SER A 159 6.79 -11.44 -9.61
C SER A 159 5.81 -10.35 -9.14
N LEU A 160 4.84 -9.97 -9.98
CA LEU A 160 3.76 -9.07 -9.57
C LEU A 160 2.94 -9.64 -8.40
N ALA A 161 2.89 -10.97 -8.22
CA ALA A 161 2.27 -11.58 -7.05
C ALA A 161 2.92 -11.08 -5.74
N ASP A 162 4.26 -11.12 -5.70
CA ASP A 162 5.02 -10.73 -4.51
C ASP A 162 4.89 -9.23 -4.25
N ILE A 163 5.00 -8.44 -5.31
CA ILE A 163 4.86 -6.98 -5.24
C ILE A 163 3.50 -6.58 -4.69
N SER A 164 2.41 -7.11 -5.25
CA SER A 164 1.05 -6.78 -4.82
C SER A 164 0.79 -7.19 -3.37
N LEU A 165 1.20 -8.39 -2.95
CA LEU A 165 0.97 -8.83 -1.57
C LEU A 165 1.86 -8.12 -0.55
N VAL A 166 3.11 -7.81 -0.87
CA VAL A 166 3.96 -6.99 0.02
C VAL A 166 3.32 -5.61 0.22
N CYS A 167 2.81 -4.98 -0.85
CA CYS A 167 2.13 -3.69 -0.76
C CYS A 167 0.86 -3.76 0.10
N ALA A 168 0.03 -4.80 -0.08
CA ALA A 168 -1.19 -5.00 0.69
C ALA A 168 -0.90 -5.23 2.19
N LEU A 169 0.18 -5.95 2.52
CA LEU A 169 0.56 -6.28 3.89
C LEU A 169 1.40 -5.20 4.58
N LEU A 170 1.95 -4.22 3.85
CA LEU A 170 2.94 -3.29 4.38
C LEU A 170 2.46 -2.54 5.62
N TRP A 171 1.25 -1.97 5.58
CA TRP A 171 0.73 -1.21 6.71
C TRP A 171 0.34 -2.09 7.90
N LEU A 172 -0.10 -3.32 7.64
CA LEU A 172 -0.30 -4.30 8.69
C LEU A 172 1.01 -4.55 9.44
N TYR A 173 2.10 -4.82 8.71
CA TYR A 173 3.44 -5.02 9.28
C TYR A 173 4.02 -3.81 9.99
N LYS A 174 3.71 -2.59 9.54
CA LYS A 174 4.17 -1.35 10.18
C LYS A 174 3.39 -0.99 11.44
N GLN A 175 2.07 -1.24 11.46
CA GLN A 175 1.18 -0.69 12.50
C GLN A 175 0.74 -1.71 13.54
N VAL A 176 0.35 -2.92 13.14
CA VAL A 176 -0.48 -3.79 14.00
C VAL A 176 0.01 -5.23 14.14
N LEU A 177 0.76 -5.77 13.19
CA LEU A 177 1.32 -7.11 13.28
C LEU A 177 2.56 -7.11 14.17
N ASP A 178 2.37 -7.04 15.49
CA ASP A 178 3.44 -7.16 16.47
C ASP A 178 4.05 -8.57 16.53
N PRO A 179 5.16 -8.81 17.26
CA PRO A 179 5.79 -10.12 17.33
C PRO A 179 4.86 -11.25 17.78
N ALA A 180 3.91 -10.98 18.69
CA ALA A 180 2.99 -11.99 19.21
C ALA A 180 1.97 -12.40 18.15
N PHE A 181 1.42 -11.43 17.41
CA PHE A 181 0.45 -11.71 16.36
C PHE A 181 1.08 -12.42 15.16
N ARG A 182 2.27 -11.98 14.71
CA ARG A 182 2.93 -12.55 13.52
C ARG A 182 3.73 -13.82 13.80
N GLY A 183 4.01 -14.14 15.07
CA GLY A 183 4.81 -15.30 15.49
C GLY A 183 4.41 -16.64 14.85
N PRO A 184 3.11 -16.98 14.74
CA PRO A 184 2.66 -18.20 14.07
C PRO A 184 2.94 -18.26 12.55
N PHE A 185 3.21 -17.12 11.91
CA PHE A 185 3.34 -16.98 10.45
C PHE A 185 4.80 -16.69 10.04
N GLY A 186 5.70 -17.57 10.49
CA GLY A 186 7.15 -17.42 10.30
C GLY A 186 7.57 -17.41 8.83
N ASN A 187 6.91 -18.20 7.97
CA ASN A 187 7.23 -18.24 6.54
C ASN A 187 6.82 -16.95 5.84
N VAL A 188 5.66 -16.39 6.22
CA VAL A 188 5.21 -15.10 5.68
C VAL A 188 6.15 -13.98 6.12
N THR A 189 6.54 -13.94 7.39
CA THR A 189 7.47 -12.91 7.89
C THR A 189 8.83 -13.03 7.19
N ARG A 190 9.35 -14.25 6.99
CA ARG A 190 10.59 -14.51 6.24
C ARG A 190 10.49 -14.04 4.79
N TRP A 191 9.42 -14.39 4.09
CA TRP A 191 9.20 -13.96 2.70
C TRP A 191 9.06 -12.44 2.61
N PHE A 192 8.28 -11.82 3.49
CA PHE A 192 8.06 -10.38 3.50
C PHE A 192 9.38 -9.61 3.69
N LEU A 193 10.20 -10.01 4.67
CA LEU A 193 11.53 -9.45 4.89
C LEU A 193 12.49 -9.73 3.72
N THR A 194 12.38 -10.89 3.08
CA THR A 194 13.18 -11.23 1.90
C THR A 194 12.87 -10.29 0.73
N CYS A 195 11.58 -10.03 0.48
CA CYS A 195 11.14 -9.07 -0.54
C CYS A 195 11.59 -7.64 -0.19
N LEU A 196 11.34 -7.17 1.03
CA LEU A 196 11.72 -5.82 1.46
C LEU A 196 13.23 -5.55 1.36
N ASN A 197 14.06 -6.58 1.50
CA ASN A 197 15.51 -6.44 1.42
C ASN A 197 16.07 -6.48 -0.01
N GLN A 198 15.25 -6.75 -1.01
CA GLN A 198 15.66 -6.63 -2.40
C GLN A 198 15.98 -5.16 -2.74
N PRO A 199 17.03 -4.88 -3.52
CA PRO A 199 17.41 -3.51 -3.88
C PRO A 199 16.26 -2.69 -4.48
N GLN A 200 15.41 -3.34 -5.28
CA GLN A 200 14.29 -2.71 -5.97
C GLN A 200 13.19 -2.30 -4.98
N PHE A 201 12.88 -3.13 -3.98
CA PHE A 201 11.94 -2.77 -2.91
C PHE A 201 12.52 -1.66 -2.02
N LYS A 202 13.80 -1.76 -1.63
CA LYS A 202 14.48 -0.72 -0.82
C LYS A 202 14.51 0.64 -1.50
N ALA A 203 14.74 0.67 -2.82
CA ALA A 203 14.75 1.92 -3.57
C ALA A 203 13.41 2.69 -3.50
N VAL A 204 12.30 1.96 -3.32
CA VAL A 204 10.95 2.55 -3.28
C VAL A 204 10.47 2.77 -1.86
N LEU A 205 10.60 1.77 -1.00
CA LEU A 205 10.04 1.75 0.35
C LEU A 205 11.00 2.30 1.41
N GLY A 206 12.30 2.37 1.10
CA GLY A 206 13.35 2.66 2.08
C GLY A 206 13.45 1.58 3.15
N ASP A 207 13.97 1.97 4.31
CA ASP A 207 14.03 1.08 5.47
C ASP A 207 12.66 1.00 6.15
N VAL A 208 12.07 -0.20 6.13
CA VAL A 208 10.77 -0.47 6.75
C VAL A 208 10.98 -1.02 8.15
N GLN A 209 10.52 -0.27 9.16
CA GLN A 209 10.48 -0.72 10.54
C GLN A 209 9.20 -1.52 10.80
N LEU A 210 9.35 -2.76 11.29
CA LEU A 210 8.21 -3.60 11.66
C LEU A 210 7.66 -3.18 13.03
N CYS A 211 6.34 -3.30 13.17
CA CYS A 211 5.59 -3.08 14.40
C CYS A 211 6.21 -3.86 15.56
N GLN A 212 6.54 -3.17 16.66
CA GLN A 212 7.02 -3.81 17.90
C GLN A 212 5.90 -4.00 18.92
N ARG A 213 4.90 -3.13 18.87
CA ARG A 213 3.70 -3.16 19.71
C ARG A 213 2.53 -2.73 18.85
N MET A 214 1.45 -3.50 18.87
CA MET A 214 0.23 -3.21 18.12
C MET A 214 -0.27 -1.80 18.48
N ALA A 215 -0.44 -0.94 17.47
CA ALA A 215 -1.01 0.38 17.66
C ALA A 215 -2.41 0.27 18.29
N GLN A 216 -2.63 0.97 19.41
CA GLN A 216 -3.92 1.06 20.08
C GLN A 216 -4.63 2.35 19.66
N PHE A 217 -5.96 2.32 19.66
CA PHE A 217 -6.76 3.51 19.43
C PHE A 217 -7.07 4.16 20.77
N ASP A 218 -6.46 5.32 21.02
CA ASP A 218 -6.85 6.17 22.15
C ASP A 218 -8.07 6.98 21.68
N GLY A 219 -9.25 6.69 22.24
CA GLY A 219 -10.52 7.34 21.88
C GLY A 219 -10.63 8.81 22.29
N GLY A 220 -9.54 9.57 22.26
CA GLY A 220 -9.54 11.01 22.46
C GLY A 220 -10.05 11.71 21.21
N ASP A 221 -11.17 12.43 21.34
CA ASP A 221 -11.66 13.38 20.35
C ASP A 221 -10.58 14.42 20.00
N THR A 222 -9.77 14.17 18.98
CA THR A 222 -8.82 15.16 18.47
C THR A 222 -9.32 15.76 17.16
N TRP A 223 -10.43 16.49 17.24
CA TRP A 223 -10.68 17.64 16.36
C TRP A 223 -10.44 18.93 17.15
N GLY A 224 -9.19 19.17 17.52
CA GLY A 224 -8.77 20.38 18.21
C GLY A 224 -7.30 20.31 18.62
N HIS A 225 -6.49 21.21 18.05
CA HIS A 225 -5.10 21.49 18.43
C HIS A 225 -4.00 20.55 17.90
N LEU A 226 -3.75 20.63 16.59
CA LEU A 226 -2.37 20.65 16.11
C LEU A 226 -1.99 22.09 15.78
N GLY A 227 -1.21 22.73 16.65
CA GLY A 227 -0.60 24.04 16.38
C GLY A 227 -0.17 24.81 17.63
N THR A 228 0.97 24.48 18.21
CA THR A 228 2.19 25.33 18.20
C THR A 228 3.33 24.66 18.98
N PRO A 229 4.59 24.80 18.54
CA PRO A 229 5.74 24.22 19.23
C PRO A 229 6.10 25.02 20.48
N ASN A 230 6.50 24.31 21.54
CA ASN A 230 7.16 24.86 22.72
C ASN A 230 8.25 25.87 22.35
N THR A 231 8.15 27.09 22.89
CA THR A 231 9.29 27.99 23.07
C THR A 231 9.44 28.28 24.57
N PRO A 232 10.65 28.18 25.15
CA PRO A 232 10.86 28.40 26.57
C PRO A 232 11.09 29.89 26.89
N GLY A 233 10.30 30.40 27.84
CA GLY A 233 10.67 31.46 28.79
C GLY A 233 10.70 32.91 28.30
N THR A 234 9.82 33.74 28.89
CA THR A 234 10.18 35.09 29.40
C THR A 234 9.19 35.51 30.49
N HIS A 235 9.72 35.72 31.70
CA HIS A 235 9.09 36.45 32.80
C HIS A 235 9.01 37.96 32.46
N LEU A 236 7.84 38.57 32.59
CA LEU A 236 7.56 39.99 32.90
C LEU A 236 6.12 40.00 33.49
N GLY A 237 5.73 40.60 34.61
CA GLY A 237 6.27 41.70 35.41
C GLY A 237 5.37 42.94 35.30
N GLY A 238 4.49 43.20 36.29
CA GLY A 238 3.70 44.44 36.49
C GLY A 238 2.45 44.57 35.59
N HIS A 239 1.29 45.07 36.01
CA HIS A 239 0.89 45.99 37.08
C HIS A 239 -0.57 45.72 37.47
#